data_AF-D2XNL4-F1
#
_entry.id   AF-D2XNL4-F1
#
_cell.length_a   1.000
_cell.length_b   1.000
_cell.length_c   1.000
_cell.angle_alpha   90.00
_cell.angle_beta   90.00
_cell.angle_gamma   90.00
#
_symmetry.space_group_name_H-M   'P 1'
#
loop_
_entity.id
_entity.type
_entity.pdbx_description
1 polymer ?
#
loop_
_entity_poly.entity_id
_entity_poly.type
_entity_poly.pdbx_seq_one_letter_code
_entity_poly.pdbx_strand_id
1 'polypeptide(L)'
;PIAAVIDVATIDGGMSDSTVFQLSVDEKKYIIESQTNPLLREQEGKFLGSVESGDLEQVKNILQHENVNVNCVGRRSNQSISALQLAAEKDDFHMVKLLLECGAERLQKPLSPNANEDVIDDEIRLAMYRALSSPSYIGLTYDDPVMAIFTLSEDIKNLTQHREIQDTSKLAYLDVLQRTQKFAVELLDHCNNSGEVLTLLNGRQCKGGKYVHNELPPLKILRSAMTTVQKEFVAHHKCQKVVKREWLRDEPHWHTRNGIGWNLLYALYCFLVHLCLTFIGPILFQFVAMSGDVIRFLIIFAFVVGSFSLGFYNLYHGSTYINVFSRIDRAITALLTTIFGSDSADELEITIAFNDSSGNTQDATAVYRTAGHTLYASFGIISIIVLVNICIAMMSDTYSRLKGNIDMEWKFQRTRIWLDHFDLPALCPPFNIFAPIVLCIERIHRKFCRKNVSGKFTRNRVHQQCRTGFASG
;
A
#
# COMPACT_ATOMS: atom_id res chain seq x y z
N PRO A 1 -7.32 32.46 -28.29
CA PRO A 1 -7.53 32.09 -29.71
C PRO A 1 -8.11 30.67 -29.80
N ILE A 2 -9.34 30.40 -29.36
CA ILE A 2 -10.64 30.70 -30.00
C ILE A 2 -10.64 30.36 -31.50
N ALA A 3 -11.15 29.16 -31.78
CA ALA A 3 -12.17 28.80 -32.77
C ALA A 3 -12.10 29.34 -34.20
N ALA A 4 -12.13 28.39 -35.16
CA ALA A 4 -12.89 28.41 -36.43
C ALA A 4 -12.23 27.42 -37.42
N VAL A 5 -12.93 26.66 -38.26
CA VAL A 5 -14.35 26.54 -38.55
C VAL A 5 -14.55 25.22 -39.31
N ILE A 6 -15.66 24.56 -39.01
CA ILE A 6 -16.30 23.50 -39.80
C ILE A 6 -16.70 24.11 -41.14
N ASP A 7 -16.36 23.50 -42.27
CA ASP A 7 -17.17 23.74 -43.47
C ASP A 7 -17.48 22.44 -44.21
N VAL A 8 -18.79 22.20 -44.23
CA VAL A 8 -19.52 21.21 -45.00
C VAL A 8 -19.69 21.82 -46.39
N ALA A 9 -19.18 21.16 -47.43
CA ALA A 9 -19.58 21.42 -48.80
C ALA A 9 -19.93 20.09 -49.48
N THR A 10 -21.23 19.84 -49.51
CA THR A 10 -21.92 18.91 -50.40
C THR A 10 -21.77 19.35 -51.85
N ILE A 11 -21.25 18.46 -52.71
CA ILE A 11 -21.60 18.43 -54.14
C ILE A 11 -21.86 16.96 -54.51
N ASP A 12 -23.06 16.73 -55.02
CA ASP A 12 -23.65 15.49 -55.48
C ASP A 12 -22.86 14.78 -56.60
N GLY A 13 -23.01 13.45 -56.64
CA GLY A 13 -23.14 12.73 -57.91
C GLY A 13 -22.30 11.46 -58.05
N GLY A 14 -22.89 10.30 -57.78
CA GLY A 14 -22.54 9.05 -58.47
C GLY A 14 -21.76 8.00 -57.69
N MET A 15 -22.50 7.17 -56.96
CA MET A 15 -22.31 5.72 -56.76
C MET A 15 -21.14 5.06 -57.52
N SER A 16 -20.08 4.62 -56.82
CA SER A 16 -19.55 3.24 -56.80
C SER A 16 -18.10 3.17 -56.29
N ASP A 17 -17.88 2.22 -55.39
CA ASP A 17 -16.62 1.56 -55.04
C ASP A 17 -15.64 2.21 -54.04
N SER A 18 -15.72 1.62 -52.85
CA SER A 18 -14.73 1.54 -51.79
C SER A 18 -13.28 1.52 -52.28
N THR A 19 -12.50 2.56 -52.00
CA THR A 19 -11.04 2.49 -51.94
C THR A 19 -10.60 2.18 -50.51
N VAL A 20 -11.04 1.03 -50.00
CA VAL A 20 -10.28 0.31 -48.98
C VAL A 20 -9.27 -0.51 -49.77
N PHE A 21 -7.98 -0.29 -49.55
CA PHE A 21 -6.92 -1.09 -50.16
C PHE A 21 -7.29 -2.57 -50.03
N GLN A 22 -7.66 -3.20 -51.15
CA GLN A 22 -7.99 -4.61 -51.16
C GLN A 22 -6.68 -5.37 -51.04
N LEU A 23 -6.46 -5.97 -49.87
CA LEU A 23 -5.37 -6.92 -49.62
C LEU A 23 -5.28 -7.90 -50.80
N SER A 24 -4.07 -8.08 -51.32
CA SER A 24 -3.79 -9.01 -52.41
C SER A 24 -4.22 -10.43 -52.01
N VAL A 25 -4.46 -11.30 -52.99
CA VAL A 25 -4.84 -12.70 -52.70
C VAL A 25 -3.76 -13.37 -51.85
N ASP A 26 -2.49 -13.05 -52.07
CA ASP A 26 -1.37 -13.56 -51.28
C ASP A 26 -1.26 -12.93 -49.88
N GLU A 27 -1.66 -11.66 -49.70
CA GLU A 27 -1.73 -11.01 -48.38
C GLU A 27 -2.91 -11.51 -47.55
N LYS A 28 -4.07 -11.73 -48.17
CA LYS A 28 -5.21 -12.41 -47.54
C LYS A 28 -4.83 -13.84 -47.17
N LYS A 29 -4.13 -14.54 -48.07
CA LYS A 29 -3.64 -15.89 -47.82
C LYS A 29 -2.59 -15.92 -46.72
N TYR A 30 -1.70 -14.93 -46.64
CA TYR A 30 -0.74 -14.77 -45.54
C TYR A 30 -1.43 -14.47 -44.20
N ILE A 31 -2.45 -13.61 -44.17
CA ILE A 31 -3.25 -13.35 -42.96
C ILE A 31 -4.00 -14.62 -42.53
N ILE A 32 -4.62 -15.33 -43.48
CA ILE A 32 -5.36 -16.57 -43.21
C ILE A 32 -4.39 -17.69 -42.78
N GLU A 33 -3.24 -17.85 -43.44
CA GLU A 33 -2.20 -18.84 -43.10
C GLU A 33 -1.45 -18.49 -41.80
N SER A 34 -1.36 -17.20 -41.43
CA SER A 34 -0.87 -16.77 -40.12
C SER A 34 -1.88 -17.01 -38.98
N GLN A 35 -3.18 -17.10 -39.32
CA GLN A 35 -4.27 -17.40 -38.40
C GLN A 35 -4.56 -18.92 -38.28
N THR A 36 -4.33 -19.69 -39.34
CA THR A 36 -4.48 -21.15 -39.31
C THR A 36 -3.15 -21.80 -38.96
N ASN A 37 -2.99 -22.16 -37.68
CA ASN A 37 -1.92 -23.05 -37.28
C ASN A 37 -2.09 -24.39 -38.04
N PRO A 38 -1.05 -24.98 -38.66
CA PRO A 38 -1.14 -26.28 -39.32
C PRO A 38 -1.37 -27.47 -38.35
N LEU A 39 -1.63 -27.18 -37.07
CA LEU A 39 -1.78 -28.13 -35.96
C LEU A 39 -3.13 -28.07 -35.25
N LEU A 40 -3.97 -27.05 -35.52
CA LEU A 40 -5.29 -26.97 -34.91
C LEU A 40 -6.31 -27.68 -35.79
N ARG A 41 -7.01 -28.67 -35.25
CA ARG A 41 -8.14 -29.27 -35.97
C ARG A 41 -9.25 -28.23 -36.12
N GLU A 42 -10.01 -28.28 -37.21
CA GLU A 42 -11.15 -27.37 -37.44
C GLU A 42 -12.15 -27.38 -36.24
N GLN A 43 -12.28 -28.54 -35.58
CA GLN A 43 -13.07 -28.74 -34.37
C GLN A 43 -12.51 -27.97 -33.16
N GLU A 44 -11.19 -27.90 -32.98
CA GLU A 44 -10.53 -27.14 -31.91
C GLU A 44 -10.69 -25.63 -32.13
N GLY A 45 -10.69 -25.18 -33.39
CA GLY A 45 -10.97 -23.78 -33.75
C GLY A 45 -12.41 -23.39 -33.43
N LYS A 46 -13.38 -24.25 -33.78
CA LYS A 46 -14.80 -24.06 -33.43
C LYS A 46 -15.02 -24.08 -31.92
N PHE A 47 -14.33 -24.97 -31.20
CA PHE A 47 -14.36 -25.03 -29.75
C PHE A 47 -13.87 -23.72 -29.12
N LEU A 48 -12.69 -23.23 -29.51
CA LEU A 48 -12.13 -21.97 -28.99
C LEU A 48 -13.02 -20.76 -29.32
N GLY A 49 -13.58 -20.71 -30.53
CA GLY A 49 -14.54 -19.67 -30.91
C GLY A 49 -15.83 -19.73 -30.08
N SER A 50 -16.30 -20.93 -29.73
CA SER A 50 -17.47 -21.12 -28.87
C SER A 50 -17.19 -20.65 -27.45
N VAL A 51 -16.02 -20.98 -26.89
CA VAL A 51 -15.56 -20.49 -25.58
C VAL A 51 -15.39 -18.97 -25.60
N GLU A 52 -14.82 -18.40 -26.67
CA GLU A 52 -14.72 -16.95 -26.82
C GLU A 52 -16.11 -16.29 -26.95
N SER A 53 -17.09 -16.93 -27.58
CA SER A 53 -18.44 -16.37 -27.64
C SER A 53 -19.21 -16.46 -26.31
N GLY A 54 -18.77 -17.34 -25.39
CA GLY A 54 -19.48 -17.63 -24.14
C GLY A 54 -20.67 -18.58 -24.30
N ASP A 55 -20.77 -19.31 -25.42
CA ASP A 55 -21.86 -20.26 -25.67
C ASP A 55 -21.59 -21.59 -24.96
N LEU A 56 -22.12 -21.72 -23.75
CA LEU A 56 -21.91 -22.90 -22.91
C LEU A 56 -22.51 -24.18 -23.51
N GLU A 57 -23.66 -24.09 -24.18
CA GLU A 57 -24.34 -25.27 -24.73
C GLU A 57 -23.56 -25.84 -25.92
N GLN A 58 -23.03 -24.97 -26.80
CA GLN A 58 -22.16 -25.40 -27.88
C GLN A 58 -20.88 -26.05 -27.37
N VAL A 59 -20.23 -25.44 -26.37
CA VAL A 59 -19.01 -26.00 -25.77
C VAL A 59 -19.28 -27.39 -25.17
N LYS A 60 -20.42 -27.56 -24.49
CA LYS A 60 -20.83 -28.83 -23.89
C LYS A 60 -21.08 -29.91 -24.95
N ASN A 61 -21.75 -29.55 -26.05
CA ASN A 61 -21.99 -30.46 -27.17
C ASN A 61 -20.68 -30.90 -27.84
N ILE A 62 -19.76 -29.96 -28.07
CA ILE A 62 -18.46 -30.26 -28.68
C ILE A 62 -17.65 -31.19 -27.78
N LEU A 63 -17.58 -30.93 -26.47
CA LEU A 63 -16.83 -31.77 -25.53
C LEU A 63 -17.42 -33.18 -25.33
N GLN A 64 -18.74 -33.35 -25.51
CA GLN A 64 -19.40 -34.65 -25.36
C GLN A 64 -19.35 -35.50 -26.63
N HIS A 65 -19.42 -34.87 -27.81
CA HIS A 65 -19.57 -35.57 -29.09
C HIS A 65 -18.32 -35.59 -29.95
N GLU A 66 -17.41 -34.63 -29.77
CA GLU A 66 -16.18 -34.52 -30.53
C GLU A 66 -14.97 -34.80 -29.63
N ASN A 67 -14.00 -35.58 -30.15
CA ASN A 67 -12.77 -35.89 -29.41
C ASN A 67 -11.78 -34.71 -29.53
N VAL A 68 -12.09 -33.62 -28.82
CA VAL A 68 -11.35 -32.35 -28.80
C VAL A 68 -10.40 -32.32 -27.59
N ASN A 69 -9.17 -31.86 -27.81
CA ASN A 69 -8.25 -31.61 -26.71
C ASN A 69 -8.68 -30.34 -25.95
N VAL A 70 -9.08 -30.50 -24.69
CA VAL A 70 -9.49 -29.38 -23.81
C VAL A 70 -8.37 -28.37 -23.58
N ASN A 71 -7.11 -28.83 -23.61
CA ASN A 71 -5.92 -27.99 -23.47
C ASN A 71 -5.39 -27.46 -24.81
N CYS A 72 -6.25 -27.36 -25.84
CA CYS A 72 -5.87 -26.75 -27.10
C CYS A 72 -5.45 -25.29 -26.92
N VAL A 73 -4.45 -24.87 -27.69
CA VAL A 73 -3.87 -23.52 -27.62
C VAL A 73 -4.11 -22.83 -28.96
N GLY A 74 -5.00 -21.85 -28.96
CA GLY A 74 -5.26 -21.00 -30.11
C GLY A 74 -4.21 -19.91 -30.30
N ARG A 75 -4.35 -19.15 -31.39
CA ARG A 75 -3.61 -17.89 -31.58
C ARG A 75 -4.57 -16.72 -31.74
N ARG A 76 -4.40 -15.68 -30.93
CA ARG A 76 -5.06 -14.38 -31.09
C ARG A 76 -4.00 -13.33 -31.37
N SER A 77 -3.96 -12.72 -32.55
CA SER A 77 -2.95 -11.71 -32.90
C SER A 77 -1.49 -12.15 -32.60
N ASN A 78 -1.12 -13.39 -32.97
CA ASN A 78 0.15 -14.07 -32.62
C ASN A 78 0.36 -14.49 -31.15
N GLN A 79 -0.59 -14.27 -30.24
CA GLN A 79 -0.50 -14.70 -28.83
C GLN A 79 -1.05 -16.12 -28.67
N SER A 80 -0.31 -17.02 -28.01
CA SER A 80 -0.78 -18.35 -27.64
C SER A 80 -1.76 -18.27 -26.47
N ILE A 81 -3.00 -18.71 -26.65
CA ILE A 81 -4.05 -18.61 -25.61
C ILE A 81 -4.76 -19.96 -25.45
N SER A 82 -4.89 -20.41 -24.20
CA SER A 82 -5.66 -21.61 -23.84
C SER A 82 -7.15 -21.30 -23.70
N ALA A 83 -8.00 -22.29 -23.98
CA ALA A 83 -9.45 -22.20 -23.76
C ALA A 83 -9.79 -21.79 -22.30
N LEU A 84 -9.05 -22.32 -21.33
CA LEU A 84 -9.24 -21.98 -19.92
C LEU A 84 -8.85 -20.52 -19.61
N GLN A 85 -7.81 -20.01 -20.28
CA GLN A 85 -7.39 -18.62 -20.13
C GLN A 85 -8.47 -17.67 -20.66
N LEU A 86 -9.06 -17.95 -21.82
CA LEU A 86 -10.16 -17.15 -22.39
C LEU A 86 -11.39 -17.11 -21.47
N ALA A 87 -11.80 -18.28 -20.97
CA ALA A 87 -12.94 -18.38 -20.05
C ALA A 87 -12.68 -17.61 -18.74
N ALA A 88 -11.47 -17.70 -18.20
CA ALA A 88 -11.06 -16.99 -17.00
C ALA A 88 -10.96 -15.47 -17.22
N GLU A 89 -10.41 -15.00 -18.35
CA GLU A 89 -10.36 -13.56 -18.67
C GLU A 89 -11.75 -12.92 -18.76
N LYS A 90 -12.76 -13.69 -19.16
CA LYS A 90 -14.17 -13.24 -19.21
C LYS A 90 -14.93 -13.39 -17.90
N ASP A 91 -14.31 -14.00 -16.89
CA ASP A 91 -14.92 -14.31 -15.60
C ASP A 91 -16.23 -15.11 -15.71
N ASP A 92 -16.29 -16.06 -16.65
CA ASP A 92 -17.46 -16.95 -16.79
C ASP A 92 -17.32 -18.17 -15.87
N PHE A 93 -18.03 -18.13 -14.75
CA PHE A 93 -18.04 -19.19 -13.75
C PHE A 93 -18.42 -20.58 -14.32
N HIS A 94 -19.44 -20.65 -15.17
CA HIS A 94 -19.95 -21.92 -15.64
C HIS A 94 -19.02 -22.54 -16.67
N MET A 95 -18.46 -21.71 -17.55
CA MET A 95 -17.47 -22.15 -18.53
C MET A 95 -16.19 -22.64 -17.85
N VAL A 96 -15.66 -21.86 -16.90
CA VAL A 96 -14.44 -22.23 -16.16
C VAL A 96 -14.66 -23.55 -15.39
N LYS A 97 -15.81 -23.71 -14.72
CA LYS A 97 -16.16 -24.94 -14.01
C LYS A 97 -16.18 -26.15 -14.95
N LEU A 98 -16.83 -26.03 -16.09
CA LEU A 98 -16.96 -27.10 -17.07
C LEU A 98 -15.60 -27.49 -17.66
N LEU A 99 -14.75 -26.53 -18.00
CA LEU A 99 -13.41 -26.80 -18.51
C LEU A 99 -12.53 -27.50 -17.46
N LEU A 100 -12.60 -27.08 -16.19
CA LEU A 100 -11.86 -27.72 -15.10
C LEU A 100 -12.34 -29.15 -14.82
N GLU A 101 -13.66 -29.40 -14.87
CA GLU A 101 -14.24 -30.75 -14.72
C GLU A 101 -13.84 -31.69 -15.87
N CYS A 102 -13.67 -31.15 -17.08
CA CYS A 102 -13.19 -31.88 -18.25
C CYS A 102 -11.66 -32.09 -18.28
N GLY A 103 -10.93 -31.70 -17.23
CA GLY A 103 -9.50 -31.97 -17.10
C GLY A 103 -8.58 -30.91 -17.69
N ALA A 104 -9.04 -29.66 -17.85
CA ALA A 104 -8.16 -28.56 -18.23
C ALA A 104 -7.02 -28.37 -17.21
N GLU A 105 -5.81 -28.14 -17.71
CA GLU A 105 -4.63 -27.88 -16.87
C GLU A 105 -4.73 -26.50 -16.19
N ARG A 106 -4.25 -26.42 -14.95
CA ARG A 106 -4.20 -25.14 -14.22
C ARG A 106 -3.26 -24.17 -14.92
N LEU A 107 -3.70 -22.91 -15.01
CA LEU A 107 -2.89 -21.82 -15.54
C LEU A 107 -1.59 -21.70 -14.73
N GLN A 108 -0.47 -21.63 -15.44
CA GLN A 108 0.85 -21.46 -14.84
C GLN A 108 1.17 -19.97 -14.67
N LYS A 109 1.91 -19.64 -13.61
CA LYS A 109 2.38 -18.27 -13.43
C LYS A 109 3.39 -17.93 -14.53
N PRO A 110 3.28 -16.75 -15.17
CA PRO A 110 4.23 -16.35 -16.20
C PRO A 110 5.62 -16.10 -15.60
N LEU A 111 6.66 -16.20 -16.42
CA LEU A 111 8.04 -15.91 -15.99
C LEU A 111 8.22 -14.40 -15.73
N SER A 112 9.17 -14.09 -14.86
CA SER A 112 9.57 -12.72 -14.53
C SER A 112 10.06 -11.95 -15.75
N PRO A 113 9.84 -10.62 -15.81
CA PRO A 113 10.29 -9.77 -16.91
C PRO A 113 11.80 -9.83 -17.11
N ASN A 114 12.22 -9.95 -18.36
CA ASN A 114 13.61 -9.91 -18.80
C ASN A 114 13.83 -8.72 -19.75
N ALA A 115 15.00 -8.08 -19.66
CA ALA A 115 15.34 -6.87 -20.41
C ALA A 115 15.35 -6.99 -21.96
N ASN A 116 15.17 -8.20 -22.49
CA ASN A 116 15.15 -8.48 -23.94
C ASN A 116 13.75 -8.87 -24.44
N GLU A 117 12.71 -8.69 -23.64
CA GLU A 117 11.33 -9.08 -23.99
C GLU A 117 10.67 -8.09 -24.94
N ASP A 118 9.89 -8.64 -25.88
CA ASP A 118 9.13 -7.87 -26.83
C ASP A 118 7.84 -7.35 -26.19
N VAL A 119 7.25 -6.28 -26.75
CA VAL A 119 5.95 -5.71 -26.29
C VAL A 119 4.84 -6.77 -26.23
N ILE A 120 4.92 -7.78 -27.09
CA ILE A 120 3.97 -8.90 -27.16
C ILE A 120 4.06 -9.76 -25.89
N ASP A 121 5.25 -9.95 -25.32
CA ASP A 121 5.46 -10.75 -24.11
C ASP A 121 4.82 -10.08 -22.88
N ASP A 122 4.87 -8.74 -22.82
CA ASP A 122 4.21 -7.95 -21.78
C ASP A 122 2.68 -8.03 -21.85
N GLU A 123 2.11 -8.05 -23.06
CA GLU A 123 0.67 -8.18 -23.26
C GLU A 123 0.19 -9.59 -22.89
N ILE A 124 0.94 -10.63 -23.26
CA ILE A 124 0.66 -12.03 -22.87
C ILE A 124 0.71 -12.19 -21.35
N ARG A 125 1.74 -11.63 -20.71
CA ARG A 125 1.89 -11.64 -19.25
C ARG A 125 0.69 -10.97 -18.57
N LEU A 126 0.29 -9.79 -19.06
CA LEU A 126 -0.86 -9.06 -18.52
C LEU A 126 -2.17 -9.85 -18.70
N ALA A 127 -2.39 -10.45 -19.87
CA ALA A 127 -3.54 -11.30 -20.16
C ALA A 127 -3.59 -12.52 -19.22
N MET A 128 -2.45 -13.18 -18.99
CA MET A 128 -2.34 -14.26 -18.03
C MET A 128 -2.64 -13.81 -16.60
N TYR A 129 -2.15 -12.65 -16.17
CA TYR A 129 -2.49 -12.11 -14.85
C TYR A 129 -3.97 -11.75 -14.72
N ARG A 130 -4.62 -11.27 -15.79
CA ARG A 130 -6.08 -11.07 -15.82
C ARG A 130 -6.82 -12.39 -15.62
N ALA A 131 -6.43 -13.44 -16.35
CA ALA A 131 -7.01 -14.77 -16.19
C ALA A 131 -6.84 -15.31 -14.75
N LEU A 132 -5.62 -15.26 -14.21
CA LEU A 132 -5.29 -15.72 -12.86
C LEU A 132 -6.00 -14.92 -11.77
N SER A 133 -6.29 -13.64 -12.01
CA SER A 133 -6.98 -12.76 -11.07
C SER A 133 -8.50 -12.90 -11.06
N SER A 134 -9.07 -13.65 -12.00
CA SER A 134 -10.53 -13.74 -12.14
C SER A 134 -11.19 -14.41 -10.93
N PRO A 135 -12.26 -13.81 -10.37
CA PRO A 135 -13.01 -14.37 -9.24
C PRO A 135 -13.44 -15.83 -9.45
N SER A 136 -13.97 -16.14 -10.63
CA SER A 136 -14.45 -17.47 -10.98
C SER A 136 -13.33 -18.51 -10.98
N TYR A 137 -12.17 -18.18 -11.54
CA TYR A 137 -11.02 -19.08 -11.56
C TYR A 137 -10.50 -19.32 -10.14
N ILE A 138 -10.24 -18.23 -9.39
CA ILE A 138 -9.67 -18.34 -8.04
C ILE A 138 -10.56 -19.18 -7.12
N GLY A 139 -11.87 -18.94 -7.16
CA GLY A 139 -12.84 -19.63 -6.30
C GLY A 139 -12.97 -21.13 -6.59
N LEU A 140 -12.69 -21.57 -7.83
CA LEU A 140 -12.79 -22.97 -8.23
C LEU A 140 -11.46 -23.73 -8.10
N THR A 141 -10.32 -23.07 -8.28
CA THR A 141 -9.01 -23.76 -8.31
C THR A 141 -8.30 -23.83 -6.98
N TYR A 142 -8.48 -22.84 -6.09
CA TYR A 142 -7.74 -22.73 -4.83
C TYR A 142 -8.59 -23.13 -3.63
N ASP A 143 -8.00 -23.93 -2.73
CA ASP A 143 -8.65 -24.34 -1.47
C ASP A 143 -8.91 -23.17 -0.51
N ASP A 144 -8.03 -22.16 -0.51
CA ASP A 144 -8.14 -20.94 0.30
C ASP A 144 -8.04 -19.72 -0.63
N PRO A 145 -9.19 -19.20 -1.12
CA PRO A 145 -9.21 -18.15 -2.13
C PRO A 145 -8.64 -16.84 -1.59
N VAL A 146 -8.86 -16.52 -0.31
CA VAL A 146 -8.39 -15.25 0.28
C VAL A 146 -6.87 -15.22 0.38
N MET A 147 -6.24 -16.31 0.81
CA MET A 147 -4.78 -16.41 0.80
C MET A 147 -4.21 -16.41 -0.63
N ALA A 148 -4.87 -17.07 -1.58
CA ALA A 148 -4.47 -17.04 -2.99
C ALA A 148 -4.51 -15.61 -3.56
N ILE A 149 -5.58 -14.85 -3.28
CA ILE A 149 -5.70 -13.43 -3.66
C ILE A 149 -4.56 -12.60 -3.09
N PHE A 150 -4.20 -12.79 -1.81
CA PHE A 150 -3.15 -11.99 -1.18
C PHE A 150 -1.76 -12.29 -1.74
N THR A 151 -1.45 -13.56 -1.97
CA THR A 151 -0.20 -13.98 -2.60
C THR A 151 -0.09 -13.49 -4.04
N LEU A 152 -1.16 -13.63 -4.83
CA LEU A 152 -1.21 -13.09 -6.20
C LEU A 152 -1.09 -11.56 -6.21
N SER A 153 -1.71 -10.87 -5.25
CA SER A 153 -1.60 -9.42 -5.11
C SER A 153 -0.17 -8.98 -4.79
N GLU A 154 0.53 -9.73 -3.95
CA GLU A 154 1.94 -9.47 -3.63
C GLU A 154 2.83 -9.70 -4.85
N ASP A 155 2.61 -10.79 -5.59
CA ASP A 155 3.32 -11.07 -6.84
C ASP A 155 3.14 -9.93 -7.86
N ILE A 156 1.90 -9.47 -8.09
CA ILE A 156 1.61 -8.35 -9.00
C ILE A 156 2.28 -7.06 -8.51
N LYS A 157 2.22 -6.75 -7.20
CA LYS A 157 2.89 -5.57 -6.64
C LYS A 157 4.39 -5.62 -6.87
N ASN A 158 5.03 -6.77 -6.64
CA ASN A 158 6.46 -6.95 -6.89
C ASN A 158 6.80 -6.76 -8.37
N LEU A 159 5.97 -7.27 -9.28
CA LEU A 159 6.12 -7.04 -10.72
C LEU A 159 6.03 -5.57 -11.11
N THR A 160 5.10 -4.81 -10.54
CA THR A 160 5.00 -3.36 -10.83
C THR A 160 6.18 -2.53 -10.34
N GLN A 161 7.06 -3.09 -9.50
CA GLN A 161 8.29 -2.43 -9.06
C GLN A 161 9.46 -2.66 -10.04
N HIS A 162 9.35 -3.61 -10.97
CA HIS A 162 10.34 -3.77 -12.02
C HIS A 162 10.31 -2.57 -12.97
N ARG A 163 11.51 -2.06 -13.30
CA ARG A 163 11.70 -0.79 -14.04
C ARG A 163 10.99 -0.78 -15.40
N GLU A 164 11.03 -1.89 -16.13
CA GLU A 164 10.42 -2.02 -17.47
C GLU A 164 8.89 -1.85 -17.44
N ILE A 165 8.23 -2.47 -16.46
CA ILE A 165 6.77 -2.40 -16.26
C ILE A 165 6.37 -1.06 -15.65
N GLN A 166 7.23 -0.49 -14.79
CA GLN A 166 6.96 0.77 -14.11
C GLN A 166 6.73 1.94 -15.08
N ASP A 167 7.50 1.99 -16.16
CA ASP A 167 7.50 3.12 -17.11
C ASP A 167 6.45 2.97 -18.23
N THR A 168 5.95 1.74 -18.48
CA THR A 168 5.05 1.43 -19.61
C THR A 168 3.61 1.11 -19.19
N SER A 169 3.41 0.01 -18.46
CA SER A 169 2.11 -0.67 -18.30
C SER A 169 1.61 -0.75 -16.85
N LYS A 170 2.29 -0.08 -15.91
CA LYS A 170 1.96 -0.06 -14.47
C LYS A 170 0.46 0.15 -14.18
N LEU A 171 -0.18 1.10 -14.87
CA LEU A 171 -1.60 1.40 -14.63
C LEU A 171 -2.52 0.21 -14.92
N ALA A 172 -2.22 -0.60 -15.95
CA ALA A 172 -3.02 -1.78 -16.28
C ALA A 172 -2.89 -2.88 -15.22
N TYR A 173 -1.68 -3.11 -14.71
CA TYR A 173 -1.45 -4.04 -13.59
C TYR A 173 -2.11 -3.57 -12.29
N LEU A 174 -2.14 -2.25 -12.04
CA LEU A 174 -2.82 -1.70 -10.87
C LEU A 174 -4.35 -1.87 -10.94
N ASP A 175 -4.96 -1.75 -12.11
CA ASP A 175 -6.39 -2.06 -12.30
C ASP A 175 -6.69 -3.54 -12.02
N VAL A 176 -5.86 -4.45 -12.56
CA VAL A 176 -5.97 -5.89 -12.26
C VAL A 176 -5.82 -6.16 -10.76
N LEU A 177 -4.80 -5.57 -10.13
CA LEU A 177 -4.59 -5.68 -8.68
C LEU A 177 -5.81 -5.22 -7.89
N GLN A 178 -6.39 -4.06 -8.24
CA GLN A 178 -7.57 -3.52 -7.55
C GLN A 178 -8.77 -4.48 -7.65
N ARG A 179 -9.02 -5.08 -8.82
CA ARG A 179 -10.09 -6.07 -9.02
C ARG A 179 -9.88 -7.31 -8.16
N THR A 180 -8.65 -7.86 -8.13
CA THR A 180 -8.32 -9.02 -7.29
C THR A 180 -8.53 -8.73 -5.81
N GLN A 181 -8.11 -7.55 -5.34
CA GLN A 181 -8.27 -7.15 -3.94
C GLN A 181 -9.74 -6.96 -3.56
N LYS A 182 -10.54 -6.38 -4.45
CA LYS A 182 -11.97 -6.20 -4.27
C LYS A 182 -12.71 -7.53 -4.11
N PHE A 183 -12.31 -8.57 -4.85
CA PHE A 183 -12.89 -9.90 -4.70
C PHE A 183 -12.73 -10.45 -3.28
N ALA A 184 -11.60 -10.23 -2.61
CA ALA A 184 -11.44 -10.63 -1.20
C ALA A 184 -12.39 -9.88 -0.25
N VAL A 185 -12.72 -8.62 -0.56
CA VAL A 185 -13.71 -7.83 0.19
C VAL A 185 -15.12 -8.37 -0.04
N GLU A 186 -15.47 -8.71 -1.28
CA GLU A 186 -16.76 -9.29 -1.63
C GLU A 186 -16.99 -10.64 -0.93
N LEU A 187 -15.97 -11.50 -0.85
CA LEU A 187 -16.03 -12.74 -0.06
C LEU A 187 -16.34 -12.47 1.42
N LEU A 188 -15.76 -11.41 1.98
CA LEU A 188 -16.01 -11.01 3.36
C LEU A 188 -17.42 -10.41 3.54
N ASP A 189 -17.96 -9.75 2.52
CA ASP A 189 -19.33 -9.23 2.51
C ASP A 189 -20.38 -10.34 2.54
N HIS A 190 -20.08 -11.53 2.03
CA HIS A 190 -20.97 -12.67 2.10
C HIS A 190 -20.97 -13.39 3.47
N CYS A 191 -20.04 -13.09 4.37
CA CYS A 191 -20.07 -13.63 5.73
C CYS A 191 -21.18 -12.99 6.57
N ASN A 192 -22.08 -13.79 7.14
CA ASN A 192 -23.24 -13.31 7.89
C ASN A 192 -23.02 -13.31 9.40
N ASN A 193 -22.10 -14.14 9.90
CA ASN A 193 -21.84 -14.25 11.34
C ASN A 193 -20.41 -13.83 11.70
N SER A 194 -20.24 -13.27 12.90
CA SER A 194 -18.93 -13.01 13.50
C SER A 194 -18.08 -14.28 13.63
N GLY A 195 -18.70 -15.45 13.80
CA GLY A 195 -18.02 -16.75 13.79
C GLY A 195 -17.42 -17.09 12.42
N GLU A 196 -18.17 -16.89 11.34
CA GLU A 196 -17.70 -17.13 9.95
C GLU A 196 -16.53 -16.21 9.61
N VAL A 197 -16.65 -14.92 9.95
CA VAL A 197 -15.58 -13.94 9.77
C VAL A 197 -14.33 -14.35 10.56
N LEU A 198 -14.49 -14.78 11.82
CA LEU A 198 -13.36 -15.24 12.62
C LEU A 198 -12.72 -16.51 12.04
N THR A 199 -13.51 -17.46 11.53
CA THR A 199 -12.98 -18.65 10.86
C THR A 199 -12.24 -18.29 9.57
N LEU A 200 -12.73 -17.32 8.80
CA LEU A 200 -12.06 -16.79 7.62
C LEU A 200 -10.73 -16.12 8.02
N LEU A 201 -10.73 -15.22 9.01
CA LEU A 201 -9.51 -14.51 9.44
C LEU A 201 -8.43 -15.44 10.02
N ASN A 202 -8.83 -16.55 10.64
CA ASN A 202 -7.90 -17.58 11.13
C ASN A 202 -7.32 -18.44 10.01
N GLY A 203 -8.06 -18.62 8.91
CA GLY A 203 -7.70 -19.51 7.82
C GLY A 203 -7.63 -20.98 8.24
N ARG A 204 -7.22 -21.84 7.31
CA ARG A 204 -7.09 -23.28 7.58
C ARG A 204 -6.00 -23.54 8.62
N GLN A 205 -6.39 -24.06 9.77
CA GLN A 205 -5.44 -24.51 10.79
C GLN A 205 -4.77 -25.82 10.37
N CYS A 206 -3.45 -25.89 10.48
CA CYS A 206 -2.71 -27.13 10.30
C CYS A 206 -3.21 -28.14 11.35
N LYS A 207 -3.75 -29.27 10.90
CA LYS A 207 -4.23 -30.37 11.75
C LYS A 207 -3.10 -30.82 12.68
N GLY A 208 -3.15 -30.42 13.96
CA GLY A 208 -2.14 -30.77 14.96
C GLY A 208 -2.08 -29.87 16.20
N GLY A 209 -2.59 -28.63 16.12
CA GLY A 209 -2.73 -27.76 17.29
C GLY A 209 -3.99 -28.10 18.08
N LYS A 210 -3.86 -28.67 19.28
CA LYS A 210 -5.00 -28.73 20.22
C LYS A 210 -5.35 -27.30 20.60
N TYR A 211 -6.61 -26.91 20.42
CA TYR A 211 -7.15 -25.70 21.04
C TYR A 211 -7.04 -25.83 22.56
N VAL A 212 -6.08 -25.13 23.15
CA VAL A 212 -6.19 -24.71 24.54
C VAL A 212 -7.06 -23.45 24.50
N HIS A 213 -8.18 -23.45 25.23
CA HIS A 213 -9.18 -22.38 25.24
C HIS A 213 -8.69 -20.98 25.70
N ASN A 214 -7.38 -20.77 25.85
CA ASN A 214 -6.76 -19.58 26.43
C ASN A 214 -5.56 -19.02 25.65
N GLU A 215 -5.28 -19.48 24.42
CA GLU A 215 -4.27 -18.86 23.56
C GLU A 215 -4.97 -18.05 22.46
N LEU A 216 -4.49 -16.82 22.22
CA LEU A 216 -5.06 -15.91 21.22
C LEU A 216 -5.16 -16.62 19.85
N PRO A 217 -6.27 -16.42 19.11
CA PRO A 217 -6.43 -17.06 17.82
C PRO A 217 -5.29 -16.64 16.87
N PRO A 218 -4.61 -17.59 16.20
CA PRO A 218 -3.60 -17.24 15.20
C PRO A 218 -4.32 -16.70 13.97
N LEU A 219 -4.57 -15.38 13.95
CA LEU A 219 -5.22 -14.65 12.86
C LEU A 219 -4.32 -14.62 11.61
N LYS A 220 -4.09 -15.78 11.00
CA LYS A 220 -3.10 -16.00 9.92
C LYS A 220 -3.42 -15.16 8.68
N ILE A 221 -4.68 -15.17 8.24
CA ILE A 221 -5.12 -14.41 7.07
C ILE A 221 -5.03 -12.91 7.36
N LEU A 222 -5.42 -12.47 8.57
CA LEU A 222 -5.28 -11.06 8.94
C LEU A 222 -3.82 -10.62 8.94
N ARG A 223 -2.90 -11.43 9.48
CA ARG A 223 -1.46 -11.14 9.45
C ARG A 223 -0.93 -11.08 8.03
N SER A 224 -1.34 -12.02 7.18
CA SER A 224 -0.98 -11.98 5.76
C SER A 224 -1.57 -10.75 5.05
N ALA A 225 -2.79 -10.33 5.38
CA ALA A 225 -3.39 -9.10 4.87
C ALA A 225 -2.58 -7.86 5.28
N MET A 226 -1.99 -7.86 6.48
CA MET A 226 -1.10 -6.79 6.93
C MET A 226 0.24 -6.80 6.20
N THR A 227 0.88 -7.96 6.04
CA THR A 227 2.17 -8.06 5.33
C THR A 227 2.02 -7.70 3.85
N THR A 228 0.94 -8.13 3.23
CA THR A 228 0.63 -7.84 1.81
C THR A 228 -0.05 -6.49 1.59
N VAL A 229 -0.28 -5.71 2.65
CA VAL A 229 -0.85 -4.35 2.63
C VAL A 229 -2.22 -4.30 1.91
N GLN A 230 -3.17 -5.09 2.42
CA GLN A 230 -4.54 -5.23 1.92
C GLN A 230 -5.49 -4.30 2.67
N LYS A 231 -5.44 -3.01 2.33
CA LYS A 231 -6.07 -1.93 3.11
C LYS A 231 -7.60 -2.05 3.15
N GLU A 232 -8.25 -2.28 2.00
CA GLU A 232 -9.71 -2.36 1.90
C GLU A 232 -10.28 -3.55 2.69
N PHE A 233 -9.66 -4.72 2.57
CA PHE A 233 -10.05 -5.93 3.32
C PHE A 233 -9.96 -5.72 4.84
N VAL A 234 -8.87 -5.12 5.33
CA VAL A 234 -8.69 -4.86 6.76
C VAL A 234 -9.64 -3.76 7.23
N ALA A 235 -9.84 -2.70 6.44
CA ALA A 235 -10.72 -1.59 6.79
C ALA A 235 -12.22 -1.96 6.76
N HIS A 236 -12.55 -3.14 6.19
CA HIS A 236 -13.91 -3.63 6.09
C HIS A 236 -14.63 -3.70 7.45
N HIS A 237 -15.89 -3.28 7.50
CA HIS A 237 -16.62 -3.12 8.75
C HIS A 237 -16.79 -4.44 9.53
N LYS A 238 -16.98 -5.57 8.82
CA LYS A 238 -17.11 -6.91 9.44
C LYS A 238 -15.78 -7.37 10.04
N CYS A 239 -14.68 -7.17 9.33
CA CYS A 239 -13.33 -7.47 9.83
C CYS A 239 -13.03 -6.63 11.07
N GLN A 240 -13.20 -5.30 10.99
CA GLN A 240 -12.97 -4.38 12.10
C GLN A 240 -13.82 -4.72 13.33
N LYS A 241 -15.07 -5.15 13.15
CA LYS A 241 -15.95 -5.56 14.27
C LYS A 241 -15.40 -6.78 15.02
N VAL A 242 -14.91 -7.79 14.29
CA VAL A 242 -14.33 -9.00 14.89
C VAL A 242 -12.99 -8.70 15.53
N VAL A 243 -12.09 -7.99 14.85
CA VAL A 243 -10.78 -7.63 15.42
C VAL A 243 -10.94 -6.76 16.66
N LYS A 244 -11.86 -5.79 16.65
CA LYS A 244 -12.18 -4.98 17.83
C LYS A 244 -12.71 -5.86 18.98
N ARG A 245 -13.58 -6.83 18.70
CA ARG A 245 -14.10 -7.75 19.72
C ARG A 245 -12.98 -8.59 20.34
N GLU A 246 -12.07 -9.13 19.52
CA GLU A 246 -10.92 -9.89 20.03
C GLU A 246 -9.96 -9.00 20.82
N TRP A 247 -9.74 -7.75 20.40
CA TRP A 247 -8.92 -6.80 21.15
C TRP A 247 -9.53 -6.43 22.51
N LEU A 248 -10.85 -6.30 22.56
CA LEU A 248 -11.59 -6.03 23.81
C LEU A 248 -11.76 -7.27 24.71
N ARG A 249 -11.32 -8.45 24.28
CA ARG A 249 -11.48 -9.69 25.06
C ARG A 249 -10.69 -9.64 26.38
N ASP A 250 -9.56 -8.97 26.38
CA ASP A 250 -8.69 -8.81 27.55
C ASP A 250 -9.01 -7.54 28.35
N GLU A 251 -10.19 -6.93 28.16
CA GLU A 251 -10.54 -5.72 28.90
C GLU A 251 -10.62 -5.97 30.42
N PRO A 252 -10.10 -5.02 31.21
CA PRO A 252 -10.25 -5.07 32.66
C PRO A 252 -11.74 -4.99 33.03
N HIS A 253 -12.24 -6.00 33.73
CA HIS A 253 -13.64 -6.11 34.15
C HIS A 253 -13.96 -5.16 35.34
N TRP A 254 -13.48 -3.91 35.30
CA TRP A 254 -13.67 -2.91 36.35
C TRP A 254 -15.14 -2.56 36.57
N HIS A 255 -15.98 -2.71 35.53
CA HIS A 255 -17.43 -2.55 35.60
C HIS A 255 -18.12 -3.58 36.51
N THR A 256 -17.49 -4.74 36.76
CA THR A 256 -18.04 -5.79 37.62
C THR A 256 -17.77 -5.53 39.11
N ARG A 257 -16.93 -4.53 39.43
CA ARG A 257 -16.59 -4.18 40.81
C ARG A 257 -17.59 -3.18 41.36
N ASN A 258 -18.23 -3.51 42.48
CA ASN A 258 -19.23 -2.64 43.11
C ASN A 258 -18.59 -1.33 43.60
N GLY A 259 -19.04 -0.20 43.05
CA GLY A 259 -18.66 1.15 43.50
C GLY A 259 -18.70 2.18 42.37
N ILE A 260 -19.30 3.34 42.64
CA ILE A 260 -19.43 4.45 41.67
C ILE A 260 -18.05 4.90 41.13
N GLY A 261 -17.00 4.86 41.96
CA GLY A 261 -15.64 5.22 41.53
C GLY A 261 -15.06 4.29 40.46
N TRP A 262 -15.29 2.97 40.56
CA TRP A 262 -14.82 2.01 39.56
C TRP A 262 -15.57 2.15 38.23
N ASN A 263 -16.87 2.45 38.30
CA ASN A 263 -17.68 2.75 37.12
C ASN A 263 -17.23 4.05 36.43
N LEU A 264 -16.89 5.10 37.21
CA LEU A 264 -16.35 6.36 36.67
C LEU A 264 -14.97 6.17 36.05
N LEU A 265 -14.09 5.39 36.68
CA LEU A 265 -12.77 5.07 36.13
C LEU A 265 -12.87 4.25 34.84
N TYR A 266 -13.77 3.27 34.77
CA TYR A 266 -14.02 2.52 33.54
C TYR A 266 -14.61 3.41 32.44
N ALA A 267 -15.58 4.27 32.78
CA ALA A 267 -16.14 5.23 31.83
C ALA A 267 -15.07 6.20 31.29
N LEU A 268 -14.18 6.71 32.16
CA LEU A 268 -13.05 7.53 31.78
C LEU A 268 -12.07 6.78 30.88
N TYR A 269 -11.74 5.52 31.21
CA TYR A 269 -10.90 4.66 30.37
C TYR A 269 -11.51 4.46 28.99
N CYS A 270 -12.77 4.04 28.88
CA CYS A 270 -13.47 3.87 27.61
C CYS A 270 -13.52 5.18 26.81
N PHE A 271 -13.77 6.31 27.48
CA PHE A 271 -13.77 7.62 26.87
C PHE A 271 -12.38 7.97 26.30
N LEU A 272 -11.30 7.78 27.07
CA LEU A 272 -9.94 8.04 26.62
C LEU A 272 -9.53 7.12 25.46
N VAL A 273 -9.84 5.83 25.52
CA VAL A 273 -9.56 4.89 24.42
C VAL A 273 -10.33 5.28 23.17
N HIS A 274 -11.61 5.63 23.31
CA HIS A 274 -12.43 6.08 22.18
C HIS A 274 -11.91 7.38 21.57
N LEU A 275 -11.58 8.36 22.41
CA LEU A 275 -11.02 9.66 22.01
C LEU A 275 -9.69 9.47 21.25
N CYS A 276 -8.77 8.70 21.82
CA CYS A 276 -7.46 8.45 21.22
C CYS A 276 -7.57 7.69 19.89
N LEU A 277 -8.34 6.60 19.83
CA LEU A 277 -8.37 5.74 18.64
C LEU A 277 -9.35 6.16 17.55
N THR A 278 -10.37 6.94 17.87
CA THR A 278 -11.40 7.33 16.88
C THR A 278 -11.19 8.76 16.42
N PHE A 279 -10.83 9.67 17.33
CA PHE A 279 -10.75 11.10 17.04
C PHE A 279 -9.31 11.56 16.80
N ILE A 280 -8.42 11.33 17.76
CA ILE A 280 -7.02 11.81 17.68
C ILE A 280 -6.24 11.01 16.63
N GLY A 281 -6.47 9.71 16.55
CA GLY A 281 -5.78 8.78 15.67
C GLY A 281 -5.73 9.20 14.19
N PRO A 282 -6.88 9.37 13.50
CA PRO A 282 -6.90 9.81 12.11
C PRO A 282 -6.19 11.16 11.92
N ILE A 283 -6.40 12.12 12.81
CA ILE A 283 -5.81 13.46 12.72
C ILE A 283 -4.28 13.39 12.83
N LEU A 284 -3.77 12.62 13.80
CA LEU A 284 -2.34 12.41 13.98
C LEU A 284 -1.74 11.72 12.75
N PHE A 285 -2.45 10.74 12.18
CA PHE A 285 -2.03 10.08 10.95
C PHE A 285 -1.93 11.06 9.78
N GLN A 286 -2.89 12.00 9.61
CA GLN A 286 -2.78 13.07 8.58
C GLN A 286 -1.50 13.84 8.74
N PHE A 287 -1.22 14.30 9.96
CA PHE A 287 -0.05 15.11 10.23
C PHE A 287 1.25 14.37 9.90
N VAL A 288 1.36 13.10 10.31
CA VAL A 288 2.53 12.27 9.98
C VAL A 288 2.63 12.01 8.48
N ALA A 289 1.53 11.74 7.79
CA ALA A 289 1.53 11.51 6.36
C ALA A 289 1.94 12.76 5.55
N MET A 290 1.55 13.95 6.01
CA MET A 290 1.92 15.22 5.38
C MET A 290 3.36 15.67 5.68
N SER A 291 4.00 15.07 6.70
CA SER A 291 5.35 15.46 7.14
C SER A 291 6.41 15.40 6.04
N GLY A 292 6.25 14.50 5.06
CA GLY A 292 7.19 14.40 3.93
C GLY A 292 7.25 15.68 3.09
N ASP A 293 6.10 16.30 2.81
CA ASP A 293 6.05 17.56 2.06
C ASP A 293 6.53 18.74 2.91
N VAL A 294 6.24 18.72 4.21
CA VAL A 294 6.78 19.70 5.16
C VAL A 294 8.31 19.65 5.21
N ILE A 295 8.90 18.45 5.23
CA ILE A 295 10.36 18.28 5.25
C ILE A 295 10.98 18.80 3.95
N ARG A 296 10.39 18.49 2.78
CA ARG A 296 10.85 19.04 1.49
C ARG A 296 10.82 20.56 1.48
N PHE A 297 9.75 21.15 1.98
CA PHE A 297 9.65 22.60 2.15
C PHE A 297 10.73 23.14 3.09
N LEU A 298 10.95 22.51 4.25
CA LEU A 298 11.97 22.92 5.23
C LEU A 298 13.38 22.89 4.63
N ILE A 299 13.68 21.96 3.71
CA ILE A 299 14.97 21.91 3.01
C ILE A 299 15.15 23.13 2.10
N ILE A 300 14.14 23.47 1.28
CA ILE A 300 14.18 24.65 0.40
C ILE A 300 14.29 25.93 1.24
N PHE A 301 13.51 26.00 2.32
CA PHE A 301 13.51 27.11 3.24
C PHE A 301 14.88 27.29 3.93
N ALA A 302 15.49 26.21 4.43
CA ALA A 302 16.82 26.25 5.02
C ALA A 302 17.89 26.70 4.01
N PHE A 303 17.77 26.30 2.74
CA PHE A 303 18.65 26.77 1.67
C PHE A 303 18.53 28.28 1.44
N VAL A 304 17.32 28.83 1.43
CA VAL A 304 17.09 30.28 1.30
C VAL A 304 17.65 31.04 2.50
N VAL A 305 17.38 30.59 3.73
CA VAL A 305 17.95 31.22 4.93
C VAL A 305 19.49 31.18 4.91
N GLY A 306 20.08 30.05 4.51
CA GLY A 306 21.52 29.90 4.37
C GLY A 306 22.14 30.82 3.32
N SER A 307 21.53 30.94 2.14
CA SER A 307 22.04 31.77 1.05
C SER A 307 21.98 33.26 1.38
N PHE A 308 20.87 33.73 1.95
CA PHE A 308 20.74 35.11 2.42
C PHE A 308 21.63 35.40 3.62
N SER A 309 21.78 34.46 4.56
CA SER A 309 22.71 34.60 5.68
C SER A 309 24.16 34.75 5.21
N LEU A 310 24.58 34.00 4.19
CA LEU A 310 25.90 34.16 3.57
C LEU A 310 26.02 35.50 2.83
N GLY A 311 24.96 35.94 2.16
CA GLY A 311 24.89 37.27 1.54
C GLY A 311 25.11 38.39 2.54
N PHE A 312 24.43 38.33 3.69
CA PHE A 312 24.62 39.30 4.79
C PHE A 312 26.00 39.21 5.44
N TYR A 313 26.51 38.00 5.65
CA TYR A 313 27.86 37.81 6.17
C TYR A 313 28.90 38.47 5.26
N ASN A 314 28.83 38.24 3.94
CA ASN A 314 29.76 38.85 3.00
C ASN A 314 29.60 40.38 2.93
N LEU A 315 28.39 40.89 3.09
CA LEU A 315 28.13 42.34 3.11
C LEU A 315 28.71 43.02 4.36
N TYR A 316 28.66 42.35 5.52
CA TYR A 316 28.96 42.96 6.82
C TYR A 316 30.21 42.41 7.54
N HIS A 317 30.92 41.42 7.00
CA HIS A 317 32.13 40.86 7.62
C HIS A 317 33.25 41.90 7.79
N GLY A 318 33.33 42.91 6.89
CA GLY A 318 34.35 43.95 6.93
C GLY A 318 34.00 45.19 7.76
N SER A 319 32.87 45.20 8.49
CA SER A 319 32.46 46.38 9.26
C SER A 319 33.31 46.57 10.51
N THR A 320 33.58 47.83 10.86
CA THR A 320 34.40 48.22 12.02
C THR A 320 33.75 47.84 13.36
N TYR A 321 32.42 47.69 13.40
CA TYR A 321 31.64 47.25 14.55
C TYR A 321 31.09 45.84 14.35
N ILE A 322 31.00 45.07 15.45
CA ILE A 322 30.44 43.73 15.45
C ILE A 322 28.91 43.84 15.40
N ASN A 323 28.33 43.60 14.23
CA ASN A 323 26.88 43.54 14.04
C ASN A 323 26.37 42.09 14.13
N VAL A 324 25.07 41.91 14.36
CA VAL A 324 24.44 40.58 14.38
C VAL A 324 24.63 39.84 13.05
N PHE A 325 24.71 40.58 11.94
CA PHE A 325 24.94 40.01 10.61
C PHE A 325 26.43 39.74 10.27
N SER A 326 27.39 40.12 11.12
CA SER A 326 28.82 39.84 10.87
C SER A 326 29.22 38.40 11.21
N ARG A 327 28.36 37.66 11.91
CA ARG A 327 28.54 36.23 12.19
C ARG A 327 27.40 35.43 11.58
N ILE A 328 27.75 34.30 10.97
CA ILE A 328 26.79 33.43 10.27
C ILE A 328 25.73 32.85 11.24
N ASP A 329 26.13 32.43 12.44
CA ASP A 329 25.22 31.87 13.45
C ASP A 329 24.14 32.88 13.89
N ARG A 330 24.56 34.13 14.09
CA ARG A 330 23.68 35.24 14.49
C ARG A 330 22.81 35.72 13.34
N ALA A 331 23.37 35.81 12.13
CA ALA A 331 22.62 36.12 10.91
C ALA A 331 21.51 35.10 10.63
N ILE A 332 21.79 33.80 10.73
CA ILE A 332 20.77 32.74 10.61
C ILE A 332 19.67 32.94 11.65
N THR A 333 20.05 33.18 12.92
CA THR A 333 19.07 33.35 14.00
C THR A 333 18.19 34.58 13.75
N ALA A 334 18.76 35.71 13.34
CA ALA A 334 18.04 36.95 13.05
C ALA A 334 17.06 36.80 11.87
N LEU A 335 17.48 36.11 10.80
CA LEU A 335 16.62 35.85 9.65
C LEU A 335 15.48 34.88 9.99
N LEU A 336 15.72 33.90 10.86
CA LEU A 336 14.68 32.99 11.34
C LEU A 336 13.66 33.71 12.24
N THR A 337 14.12 34.54 13.18
CA THR A 337 13.22 35.31 14.06
C THR A 337 12.42 36.35 13.29
N THR A 338 12.96 36.88 12.18
CA THR A 338 12.25 37.79 11.27
C THR A 338 10.95 37.18 10.74
N ILE A 339 10.93 35.89 10.44
CA ILE A 339 9.73 35.21 9.90
C ILE A 339 8.62 35.12 10.95
N PHE A 340 8.99 35.06 12.23
CA PHE A 340 8.06 35.10 13.35
C PHE A 340 7.68 36.53 13.76
N GLY A 341 8.12 37.54 13.00
CA GLY A 341 7.75 38.94 13.23
C GLY A 341 8.69 39.71 14.17
N SER A 342 9.88 39.19 14.46
CA SER A 342 10.92 39.98 15.12
C SER A 342 11.51 41.00 14.13
N ASP A 343 11.69 42.24 14.56
CA ASP A 343 12.38 43.23 13.76
C ASP A 343 13.89 43.24 14.08
N SER A 344 14.71 43.11 13.04
CA SER A 344 16.17 43.24 13.11
C SER A 344 16.66 44.34 12.15
N ALA A 345 15.76 45.19 11.65
CA ALA A 345 16.10 46.24 10.70
C ALA A 345 17.00 47.32 11.31
N ASP A 346 16.86 47.59 12.62
CA ASP A 346 17.72 48.52 13.34
C ASP A 346 19.20 48.09 13.33
N GLU A 347 19.47 46.78 13.24
CA GLU A 347 20.83 46.23 13.21
C GLU A 347 21.49 46.35 11.82
N LEU A 348 20.74 46.80 10.80
CA LEU A 348 21.25 47.12 9.46
C LEU A 348 21.84 48.54 9.38
N GLU A 349 21.61 49.38 10.40
CA GLU A 349 22.12 50.73 10.46
C GLU A 349 23.60 50.77 10.87
N ILE A 350 24.49 50.65 9.89
CA ILE A 350 25.93 50.62 10.13
C ILE A 350 26.65 51.79 9.46
N THR A 351 27.72 52.27 10.07
CA THR A 351 28.62 53.28 9.50
C THR A 351 29.91 52.60 9.02
N ILE A 352 30.21 52.71 7.72
CA ILE A 352 31.43 52.19 7.10
C ILE A 352 32.19 53.35 6.45
N ALA A 353 33.45 53.53 6.86
CA ALA A 353 34.40 54.45 6.25
C ALA A 353 35.58 53.66 5.69
N PHE A 354 35.95 53.92 4.43
CA PHE A 354 37.14 53.34 3.80
C PHE A 354 38.22 54.40 3.64
N ASN A 355 39.48 54.04 3.94
CA ASN A 355 40.62 54.89 3.65
C ASN A 355 41.06 54.63 2.21
N ASP A 356 40.97 55.63 1.34
CA ASP A 356 41.53 55.57 -0.01
C ASP A 356 43.07 55.53 0.04
N SER A 357 43.67 55.02 -1.02
CA SER A 357 45.11 55.04 -1.31
C SER A 357 45.75 56.44 -1.25
N SER A 358 44.92 57.48 -1.36
CA SER A 358 45.28 58.90 -1.20
C SER A 358 45.23 59.41 0.27
N GLY A 359 44.80 58.58 1.22
CA GLY A 359 44.61 58.95 2.63
C GLY A 359 43.26 59.62 2.94
N ASN A 360 42.38 59.79 1.95
CA ASN A 360 41.04 60.34 2.14
C ASN A 360 40.05 59.27 2.61
N THR A 361 39.25 59.59 3.63
CA THR A 361 38.13 58.78 4.09
C THR A 361 36.93 58.95 3.15
N GLN A 362 36.52 57.89 2.45
CA GLN A 362 35.28 57.87 1.67
C GLN A 362 34.18 57.14 2.46
N ASP A 363 33.04 57.82 2.65
CA ASP A 363 31.87 57.30 3.35
C ASP A 363 31.03 56.42 2.41
N ALA A 364 31.21 55.11 2.48
CA ALA A 364 30.40 54.14 1.72
C ALA A 364 29.10 53.74 2.43
N THR A 365 28.85 54.29 3.63
CA THR A 365 27.73 54.00 4.53
C THR A 365 26.36 53.94 3.83
N ALA A 366 26.07 54.88 2.92
CA ALA A 366 24.78 54.93 2.23
C ALA A 366 24.53 53.71 1.33
N VAL A 367 25.57 53.21 0.67
CA VAL A 367 25.47 52.07 -0.27
C VAL A 367 25.22 50.77 0.49
N TYR A 368 25.97 50.53 1.57
CA TYR A 368 25.80 49.33 2.40
C TYR A 368 24.46 49.30 3.12
N ARG A 369 23.99 50.44 3.67
CA ARG A 369 22.66 50.54 4.30
C ARG A 369 21.56 50.22 3.29
N THR A 370 21.63 50.81 2.10
CA THR A 370 20.62 50.58 1.05
C THR A 370 20.64 49.12 0.58
N ALA A 371 21.83 48.53 0.39
CA ALA A 371 21.98 47.13 0.01
C ALA A 371 21.43 46.17 1.09
N GLY A 372 21.70 46.46 2.37
CA GLY A 372 21.21 45.69 3.51
C GLY A 372 19.68 45.67 3.60
N HIS A 373 19.04 46.83 3.55
CA HIS A 373 17.57 46.90 3.55
C HIS A 373 16.96 46.25 2.30
N THR A 374 17.59 46.37 1.15
CA THR A 374 17.11 45.73 -0.09
C THR A 374 17.18 44.21 0.02
N LEU A 375 18.29 43.65 0.52
CA LEU A 375 18.44 42.21 0.75
C LEU A 375 17.42 41.72 1.78
N TYR A 376 17.22 42.46 2.87
CA TYR A 376 16.27 42.12 3.92
C TYR A 376 14.82 42.12 3.42
N ALA A 377 14.44 43.16 2.66
CA ALA A 377 13.13 43.24 2.02
C ALA A 377 12.90 42.11 1.01
N SER A 378 13.91 41.80 0.18
CA SER A 378 13.81 40.69 -0.78
C SER A 378 13.69 39.33 -0.09
N PHE A 379 14.40 39.11 1.02
CA PHE A 379 14.24 37.93 1.86
C PHE A 379 12.83 37.83 2.44
N GLY A 380 12.27 38.93 2.95
CA GLY A 380 10.91 38.97 3.47
C GLY A 380 9.85 38.61 2.42
N ILE A 381 9.97 39.17 1.21
CA ILE A 381 9.06 38.85 0.09
C ILE A 381 9.17 37.37 -0.28
N ILE A 382 10.39 36.85 -0.45
CA ILE A 382 10.60 35.46 -0.86
C ILE A 382 10.15 34.49 0.25
N SER A 383 10.56 34.71 1.49
CA SER A 383 10.31 33.78 2.59
C SER A 383 8.89 33.86 3.12
N ILE A 384 8.36 35.05 3.39
CA ILE A 384 7.06 35.22 4.05
C ILE A 384 5.92 35.19 3.04
N ILE A 385 6.07 35.86 1.88
CA ILE A 385 4.97 35.94 0.90
C ILE A 385 5.01 34.72 -0.02
N VAL A 386 6.15 34.42 -0.64
CA VAL A 386 6.20 33.38 -1.68
C VAL A 386 6.26 31.98 -1.06
N LEU A 387 7.25 31.69 -0.20
CA LEU A 387 7.48 30.35 0.33
C LEU A 387 6.35 29.87 1.26
N VAL A 388 5.83 30.71 2.16
CA VAL A 388 4.69 30.32 3.02
C VAL A 388 3.44 30.03 2.18
N ASN A 389 3.13 30.85 1.18
CA ASN A 389 1.95 30.61 0.32
C ASN A 389 2.08 29.31 -0.47
N ILE A 390 3.28 28.99 -0.98
CA ILE A 390 3.53 27.70 -1.64
C ILE A 390 3.44 26.55 -0.64
N CYS A 391 3.93 26.71 0.59
CA CYS A 391 3.82 25.70 1.64
C CYS A 391 2.36 25.37 1.97
N ILE A 392 1.54 26.39 2.17
CA ILE A 392 0.10 26.23 2.42
C ILE A 392 -0.57 25.53 1.24
N ALA A 393 -0.25 25.92 0.00
CA ALA A 393 -0.80 25.29 -1.20
C ALA A 393 -0.41 23.80 -1.30
N MET A 394 0.87 23.46 -1.09
CA MET A 394 1.35 22.08 -1.11
C MET A 394 0.69 21.25 -0.01
N MET A 395 0.64 21.76 1.22
CA MET A 395 -0.05 21.07 2.33
C MET A 395 -1.54 20.89 2.04
N SER A 396 -2.22 21.89 1.47
CA SER A 396 -3.65 21.81 1.16
C SER A 396 -3.97 20.75 0.09
N ASP A 397 -3.12 20.62 -0.94
CA ASP A 397 -3.26 19.58 -1.95
C ASP A 397 -3.04 18.19 -1.34
N THR A 398 -1.97 18.00 -0.58
CA THR A 398 -1.69 16.73 0.11
C THR A 398 -2.78 16.37 1.12
N TYR A 399 -3.30 17.33 1.89
CA TYR A 399 -4.44 17.12 2.78
C TYR A 399 -5.68 16.64 2.03
N SER A 400 -6.00 17.29 0.90
CA SER A 400 -7.18 16.95 0.09
C SER A 400 -7.07 15.54 -0.50
N ARG A 401 -5.88 15.15 -0.97
CA ARG A 401 -5.60 13.79 -1.47
C ARG A 401 -5.69 12.73 -0.37
N LEU A 402 -5.20 13.04 0.83
CA LEU A 402 -5.22 12.11 1.98
C LEU A 402 -6.63 11.94 2.56
N LYS A 403 -7.45 12.99 2.56
CA LYS A 403 -8.77 12.98 3.21
C LYS A 403 -9.72 11.92 2.64
N GLY A 404 -9.64 11.60 1.35
CA GLY A 404 -10.51 10.59 0.71
C GLY A 404 -10.29 9.16 1.22
N ASN A 405 -9.06 8.80 1.59
CA ASN A 405 -8.68 7.43 1.94
C ASN A 405 -8.31 7.25 3.42
N ILE A 406 -8.41 8.32 4.22
CA ILE A 406 -7.83 8.30 5.55
C ILE A 406 -8.50 7.32 6.50
N ASP A 407 -9.82 7.21 6.46
CA ASP A 407 -10.51 6.32 7.39
C ASP A 407 -10.12 4.88 7.15
N MET A 408 -9.88 4.50 5.89
CA MET A 408 -9.36 3.18 5.54
C MET A 408 -7.92 3.01 6.02
N GLU A 409 -7.05 3.99 5.75
CA GLU A 409 -5.65 3.93 6.14
C GLU A 409 -5.46 3.89 7.65
N TRP A 410 -6.20 4.72 8.38
CA TRP A 410 -6.21 4.75 9.84
C TRP A 410 -6.72 3.42 10.41
N LYS A 411 -7.79 2.84 9.86
CA LYS A 411 -8.28 1.52 10.30
C LYS A 411 -7.21 0.45 10.09
N PHE A 412 -6.47 0.49 8.99
CA PHE A 412 -5.36 -0.41 8.72
C PHE A 412 -4.22 -0.22 9.75
N GLN A 413 -3.76 1.01 9.98
CA GLN A 413 -2.72 1.28 10.99
C GLN A 413 -3.17 0.92 12.41
N ARG A 414 -4.42 1.19 12.76
CA ARG A 414 -5.00 0.81 14.05
C ARG A 414 -4.99 -0.71 14.24
N THR A 415 -5.36 -1.48 13.22
CA THR A 415 -5.29 -2.94 13.26
C THR A 415 -3.85 -3.44 13.40
N ARG A 416 -2.87 -2.76 12.80
CA ARG A 416 -1.45 -3.05 13.03
C ARG A 416 -1.08 -2.92 14.50
N ILE A 417 -1.46 -1.80 15.13
CA ILE A 417 -1.21 -1.54 16.56
C ILE A 417 -1.85 -2.63 17.44
N TRP A 418 -3.07 -3.05 17.10
CA TRP A 418 -3.76 -4.13 17.82
C TRP A 418 -3.05 -5.49 17.67
N LEU A 419 -2.58 -5.83 16.47
CA LEU A 419 -1.83 -7.05 16.22
C LEU A 419 -0.48 -7.07 16.95
N ASP A 420 0.24 -5.95 16.95
CA ASP A 420 1.49 -5.82 17.71
C ASP A 420 1.24 -6.05 19.21
N HIS A 421 0.12 -5.55 19.74
CA HIS A 421 -0.29 -5.80 21.12
C HIS A 421 -0.59 -7.28 21.41
N PHE A 422 -1.17 -8.02 20.47
CA PHE A 422 -1.42 -9.45 20.61
C PHE A 422 -0.15 -10.30 20.65
N ASP A 423 0.93 -9.84 20.02
CA ASP A 423 2.22 -10.55 19.98
C ASP A 423 3.11 -10.24 21.18
N LEU A 424 2.88 -9.09 21.82
CA LEU A 424 3.66 -8.64 22.96
C LEU A 424 3.23 -9.37 24.24
N PRO A 425 4.19 -9.74 25.12
CA PRO A 425 3.83 -10.24 26.45
C PRO A 425 3.03 -9.16 27.20
N ALA A 426 2.03 -9.59 27.97
CA ALA A 426 1.08 -8.72 28.68
C ALA A 426 1.70 -7.68 29.65
N LEU A 427 3.03 -7.70 29.85
CA LEU A 427 3.73 -6.76 30.72
C LEU A 427 4.19 -5.52 29.94
N CYS A 428 3.81 -4.34 30.42
CA CYS A 428 4.34 -3.07 29.95
C CYS A 428 5.88 -3.03 30.12
N PRO A 429 6.65 -2.48 29.17
CA PRO A 429 8.06 -2.13 29.42
C PRO A 429 8.04 -1.11 30.59
N PRO A 430 8.67 -1.31 31.78
CA PRO A 430 9.94 -1.98 32.14
C PRO A 430 9.85 -3.39 32.78
N PHE A 431 8.66 -3.94 32.98
CA PHE A 431 8.48 -5.19 33.74
C PHE A 431 8.70 -6.47 32.92
N ASN A 432 8.87 -6.34 31.60
CA ASN A 432 9.16 -7.43 30.67
C ASN A 432 10.52 -8.12 30.93
N ILE A 433 11.40 -7.51 31.74
CA ILE A 433 12.70 -8.08 32.12
C ILE A 433 12.54 -9.23 33.13
N PHE A 434 11.51 -9.20 33.98
CA PHE A 434 11.32 -10.19 35.06
C PHE A 434 10.77 -11.54 34.56
N ALA A 435 9.95 -11.54 33.51
CA ALA A 435 9.33 -12.75 32.95
C ALA A 435 10.36 -13.83 32.50
N PRO A 436 11.40 -13.51 31.72
CA PRO A 436 12.42 -14.51 31.34
C PRO A 436 13.28 -14.97 32.53
N ILE A 437 13.52 -14.10 33.52
CA ILE A 437 14.30 -14.43 34.72
C ILE A 437 13.57 -15.50 35.57
N VAL A 438 12.27 -15.32 35.80
CA VAL A 438 11.45 -16.30 36.54
C VAL A 438 11.37 -17.64 35.80
N LEU A 439 11.20 -17.64 34.48
CA LEU A 439 11.17 -18.87 33.67
C LEU A 439 12.53 -19.59 33.63
N CYS A 440 13.64 -18.83 33.67
CA CYS A 440 14.99 -19.37 33.80
C CYS A 440 15.20 -20.01 35.18
N ILE A 441 14.77 -19.36 36.26
CA ILE A 441 14.83 -19.92 37.63
C ILE A 441 14.01 -21.21 37.72
N GLU A 442 12.80 -21.25 37.17
CA GLU A 442 12.00 -22.49 37.13
C GLU A 442 12.67 -23.60 36.30
N ARG A 443 13.31 -23.27 35.16
CA ARG A 443 14.02 -24.25 34.33
C ARG A 443 15.24 -24.81 35.05
N ILE A 444 15.97 -23.97 35.77
CA ILE A 444 17.11 -24.37 36.60
C ILE A 444 16.62 -25.27 37.75
N HIS A 445 15.56 -24.87 38.45
CA HIS A 445 14.96 -25.65 39.53
C HIS A 445 14.43 -27.01 39.04
N ARG A 446 13.73 -27.06 37.89
CA ARG A 446 13.28 -28.32 37.27
C ARG A 446 14.44 -29.22 36.82
N LYS A 447 15.54 -28.66 36.32
CA LYS A 447 16.75 -29.43 35.98
C LYS A 447 17.45 -29.97 37.23
N PHE A 448 17.42 -29.22 38.32
CA PHE A 448 17.99 -29.63 39.61
C PHE A 448 17.16 -30.73 40.28
N CYS A 449 15.83 -30.60 40.32
CA CYS A 449 14.92 -31.63 40.83
C CYS A 449 14.95 -32.92 40.00
N ARG A 450 15.12 -32.85 38.66
CA ARG A 450 15.26 -34.06 37.82
C ARG A 450 16.55 -34.85 38.07
N LYS A 451 17.62 -34.22 38.57
CA LYS A 451 18.86 -34.94 38.93
C LYS A 451 18.74 -35.74 40.24
N ASN A 452 17.83 -35.36 41.14
CA ASN A 452 17.66 -36.07 42.43
C ASN A 452 16.66 -37.23 42.40
N VAL A 453 16.00 -37.51 41.26
CA VAL A 453 15.01 -38.62 41.12
C VAL A 453 15.49 -39.70 40.13
N SER A 454 16.76 -39.71 39.73
CA SER A 454 17.33 -40.82 38.95
C SER A 454 17.86 -41.92 39.87
N GLY A 455 16.98 -42.44 40.73
CA GLY A 455 17.30 -43.47 41.70
C GLY A 455 16.07 -44.20 42.23
N LYS A 456 15.16 -44.63 41.34
CA LYS A 456 14.33 -45.86 41.42
C LYS A 456 13.06 -45.75 40.55
N PHE A 457 12.73 -46.89 39.92
CA PHE A 457 11.41 -47.32 39.44
C PHE A 457 10.90 -46.95 38.02
N THR A 458 11.13 -47.91 37.12
CA THR A 458 10.21 -48.52 36.13
C THR A 458 9.01 -47.74 35.55
N ARG A 459 9.09 -47.59 34.22
CA ARG A 459 8.04 -47.69 33.19
C ARG A 459 6.61 -47.94 33.70
N ASN A 460 5.78 -46.89 33.68
CA ASN A 460 4.38 -46.99 33.25
C ASN A 460 3.82 -45.66 32.76
N ARG A 461 2.86 -45.76 31.83
CA ARG A 461 2.14 -44.70 31.13
C ARG A 461 1.51 -43.66 32.07
N VAL A 462 1.17 -42.53 31.44
CA VAL A 462 0.26 -41.43 31.85
C VAL A 462 0.96 -40.21 32.45
N HIS A 463 1.12 -39.16 31.65
CA HIS A 463 1.30 -37.78 32.15
C HIS A 463 0.91 -36.76 31.08
N GLN A 464 -0.25 -36.12 31.26
CA GLN A 464 -0.41 -34.67 31.08
C GLN A 464 -1.72 -34.20 31.70
N GLN A 465 -1.71 -34.05 33.03
CA GLN A 465 -2.56 -33.12 33.77
C GLN A 465 -1.64 -32.37 34.74
N CYS A 466 -2.03 -31.13 35.05
CA CYS A 466 -1.39 -30.15 35.94
C CYS A 466 -0.68 -28.99 35.23
N ARG A 467 -1.48 -28.05 34.72
CA ARG A 467 -1.21 -26.61 34.79
C ARG A 467 -2.53 -25.88 34.87
N THR A 468 -2.83 -25.34 36.05
CA THR A 468 -3.47 -24.04 36.36
C THR A 468 -4.28 -24.18 37.65
N GLY A 469 -3.69 -23.68 38.73
CA GLY A 469 -4.30 -23.58 40.05
C GLY A 469 -3.45 -22.62 40.87
N PHE A 470 -3.42 -21.36 40.46
CA PHE A 470 -3.07 -20.24 41.34
C PHE A 470 -4.16 -19.20 41.17
N ALA A 471 -5.27 -19.47 41.84
CA ALA A 471 -6.06 -18.43 42.46
C ALA A 471 -5.35 -18.04 43.76
N SER A 472 -5.19 -16.75 44.02
CA SER A 472 -5.42 -16.16 45.34
C SER A 472 -5.13 -14.65 45.31
N GLY A 473 -5.99 -13.88 45.98
CA GLY A 473 -5.71 -12.52 46.44
C GLY A 473 -6.77 -11.51 46.05
#